data_AF-A0A3N5QT46-F1
#
_entry.id   AF-A0A3N5QT46-F1
#
_cell.length_a   1.000
_cell.length_b   1.000
_cell.length_c   1.000
_cell.angle_alpha   90.00
_cell.angle_beta   90.00
_cell.angle_gamma   90.00
#
_symmetry.space_group_name_H-M   'P 1'
#
loop_
_entity.id
_entity.type
_entity.pdbx_description
1 polymer ?
#
loop_
_entity_poly.entity_id
_entity_poly.type
_entity_poly.pdbx_seq_one_letter_code
_entity_poly.pdbx_strand_id
1 'polypeptide(L)'
;MHKTKAVATRSQTIGNLKSICFCSHERKEVSGFAVYRIYGFGGKQIDFGLGRVLTQSESHLWIEAPVRLKPGRQVWLSYIPEEEVVVIKAQVIEIKAGDKNLFCIKLEILFKIDKKI
;
A
#
# COMPACT_ATOMS: atom_id res chain seq x y z
N MET A 1 28.14 -40.95 8.24
CA MET A 1 26.80 -40.56 8.73
C MET A 1 26.79 -39.05 8.99
N HIS A 2 26.41 -38.24 8.01
CA HIS A 2 26.31 -36.79 8.19
C HIS A 2 24.89 -36.41 8.62
N LYS A 3 24.78 -35.86 9.82
CA LYS A 3 23.52 -35.31 10.37
C LYS A 3 23.23 -33.98 9.68
N THR A 4 22.22 -33.95 8.82
CA THR A 4 21.67 -32.72 8.26
C THR A 4 21.00 -31.94 9.39
N LYS A 5 21.63 -30.85 9.84
CA LYS A 5 20.99 -29.91 10.76
C LYS A 5 19.85 -29.24 10.00
N ALA A 6 18.62 -29.48 10.44
CA ALA A 6 17.48 -28.68 10.04
C ALA A 6 17.80 -27.21 10.36
N VAL A 7 18.03 -26.41 9.32
CA VAL A 7 18.05 -24.96 9.45
C VAL A 7 16.60 -24.57 9.65
N ALA A 8 16.22 -24.41 10.93
CA ALA A 8 15.01 -23.70 11.27
C ALA A 8 15.15 -22.29 10.70
N THR A 9 14.54 -22.06 9.53
CA THR A 9 14.34 -20.72 8.99
C THR A 9 13.49 -20.01 10.02
N ARG A 10 14.16 -19.26 10.91
CA ARG A 10 13.49 -18.33 11.82
C ARG A 10 12.64 -17.45 10.92
N SER A 11 11.33 -17.66 10.97
CA SER A 11 10.35 -16.68 10.55
C SER A 11 10.76 -15.40 11.26
N GLN A 12 11.43 -14.51 10.53
CA GLN A 12 11.65 -13.16 11.02
C GLN A 12 10.25 -12.61 11.09
N THR A 13 9.71 -12.58 12.31
CA THR A 13 8.58 -11.72 12.64
C THR A 13 8.96 -10.37 12.08
N ILE A 14 8.35 -9.97 10.97
CA ILE A 14 8.52 -8.63 10.42
C ILE A 14 8.05 -7.74 11.56
N GLY A 15 9.03 -7.19 12.28
CA GLY A 15 8.81 -6.51 13.54
C GLY A 15 7.73 -5.46 13.30
N ASN A 16 6.72 -5.45 14.18
CA ASN A 16 5.60 -4.52 14.25
C ASN A 16 5.91 -3.16 13.61
N LEU A 17 5.75 -3.06 12.30
CA LEU A 17 6.11 -1.88 11.52
C LEU A 17 4.91 -0.94 11.60
N LYS A 18 4.65 -0.40 12.79
CA LYS A 18 3.66 0.64 13.00
C LYS A 18 4.07 1.85 12.15
N SER A 19 3.38 2.06 11.04
CA SER A 19 3.49 3.25 10.23
C SER A 19 2.91 4.44 11.01
N ILE A 20 3.62 5.57 11.02
CA ILE A 20 3.09 6.80 11.60
C ILE A 20 2.67 7.69 10.42
N CYS A 21 1.38 7.66 10.09
CA CYS A 21 0.76 8.66 9.21
C CYS A 21 0.58 9.94 10.03
N PHE A 22 1.31 11.02 9.75
CA PHE A 22 1.10 12.31 10.42
C PHE A 22 -0.20 13.01 9.99
N CYS A 23 -1.13 12.24 9.44
CA CYS A 23 -2.37 12.68 8.83
C CYS A 23 -3.37 13.22 9.84
N SER A 24 -3.15 12.94 11.14
CA SER A 24 -3.97 13.38 12.26
C SER A 24 -3.24 13.44 13.61
N HIS A 25 -1.90 13.33 13.67
CA HIS A 25 -1.17 12.97 14.91
C HIS A 25 -1.54 11.59 15.49
N GLU A 26 -2.33 10.79 14.78
CA GLU A 26 -2.71 9.44 15.23
C GLU A 26 -1.87 8.38 14.52
N ARG A 27 -1.30 7.47 15.31
CA ARG A 27 -0.64 6.28 14.77
C ARG A 27 -1.70 5.37 14.16
N LYS A 28 -1.57 5.08 12.87
CA LYS A 28 -2.42 4.11 12.16
C LYS A 28 -1.66 2.81 11.98
N GLU A 29 -2.27 1.69 12.38
CA GLU A 29 -1.68 0.38 12.15
C GLU A 29 -1.69 0.04 10.66
N VAL A 30 -0.65 -0.66 10.19
CA VAL A 30 -0.57 -1.11 8.80
C VAL A 30 -1.52 -2.29 8.65
N SER A 31 -2.52 -2.16 7.78
CA SER A 31 -3.45 -3.26 7.47
C SER A 31 -2.86 -4.25 6.47
N GLY A 32 -1.85 -3.83 5.70
CA GLY A 32 -1.08 -4.71 4.82
C GLY A 32 -0.24 -3.93 3.81
N PHE A 33 0.19 -4.60 2.75
CA PHE A 33 1.04 -4.01 1.70
C PHE A 33 0.35 -4.09 0.34
N ALA A 34 0.49 -3.03 -0.45
CA ALA A 34 -0.05 -2.96 -1.79
C ALA A 34 1.04 -2.62 -2.79
N VAL A 35 1.06 -3.35 -3.89
CA VAL A 35 1.83 -2.99 -5.08
C VAL A 35 0.99 -1.99 -5.86
N TYR A 36 1.52 -0.79 -6.09
CA TYR A 36 0.82 0.23 -6.86
C TYR A 36 1.45 0.43 -8.23
N ARG A 37 0.60 0.80 -9.19
CA ARG A 37 0.95 1.27 -10.52
C ARG A 37 0.27 2.61 -10.74
N ILE A 38 1.07 3.62 -11.05
CA ILE A 38 0.56 4.96 -11.29
C ILE A 38 0.54 5.17 -12.80
N TYR A 39 -0.59 5.71 -13.29
CA TYR A 39 -0.77 5.96 -14.72
C TYR A 39 -0.85 7.46 -14.99
N GLY A 40 -0.18 7.84 -16.07
CA GLY A 40 -0.18 9.16 -16.65
C GLY A 40 -1.41 9.42 -17.52
N PHE A 41 -1.45 10.60 -18.11
CA PHE A 41 -2.42 10.91 -19.15
C PHE A 41 -2.24 9.95 -20.33
N GLY A 42 -3.35 9.48 -20.94
CA GLY A 42 -3.30 8.51 -22.04
C GLY A 42 -2.99 7.06 -21.63
N GLY A 43 -3.07 6.72 -20.33
CA GLY A 43 -2.94 5.33 -19.87
C GLY A 43 -1.51 4.79 -19.82
N LYS A 44 -0.49 5.64 -20.01
CA LYS A 44 0.92 5.24 -19.87
C LYS A 44 1.29 5.05 -18.40
N GLN A 45 1.85 3.90 -18.01
CA GLN A 45 2.41 3.75 -16.66
C GLN A 45 3.60 4.70 -16.49
N ILE A 46 3.60 5.46 -15.39
CA ILE A 46 4.67 6.42 -15.09
C ILE A 46 5.54 5.97 -13.92
N ASP A 47 4.99 5.14 -13.03
CA ASP A 47 5.68 4.71 -11.82
C ASP A 47 5.05 3.43 -11.26
N PHE A 48 5.84 2.70 -10.49
CA PHE A 48 5.51 1.42 -9.87
C PHE A 48 6.29 1.27 -8.57
N GLY A 49 5.62 0.79 -7.53
CA GLY A 49 6.30 0.55 -6.26
C GLY A 49 5.46 -0.19 -5.24
N LEU A 50 6.03 -0.31 -4.05
CA LEU A 50 5.38 -0.89 -2.88
C LEU A 50 4.93 0.22 -1.94
N GLY A 51 3.68 0.16 -1.52
CA GLY A 51 3.09 1.04 -0.51
C GLY A 51 2.54 0.25 0.67
N ARG A 52 2.41 0.91 1.81
CA ARG A 52 1.75 0.37 2.99
C ARG A 52 0.30 0.81 2.99
N VAL A 53 -0.64 -0.10 3.16
CA VAL A 53 -2.05 0.24 3.35
C VAL A 53 -2.26 0.53 4.83
N LEU A 54 -2.81 1.72 5.12
CA LEU A 54 -2.98 2.21 6.48
C LEU A 54 -4.41 1.97 6.97
N THR A 55 -5.38 2.49 6.22
CA THR A 55 -6.81 2.35 6.52
C THR A 55 -7.58 2.28 5.22
N GLN A 56 -8.58 1.41 5.16
CA GLN A 56 -9.49 1.26 4.04
C GLN A 56 -10.93 1.42 4.53
N SER A 57 -11.74 2.14 3.77
CA SER A 57 -13.19 2.14 3.85
C SER A 57 -13.78 1.72 2.49
N GLU A 58 -15.10 1.70 2.38
CA GLU A 58 -15.77 1.40 1.10
C GLU A 58 -15.43 2.40 -0.01
N SER A 59 -15.23 3.67 0.35
CA SER A 59 -15.02 4.77 -0.60
C SER A 59 -13.59 5.31 -0.63
N HIS A 60 -12.77 5.01 0.37
CA HIS A 60 -11.46 5.62 0.52
C HIS A 60 -10.38 4.63 0.92
N LEU A 61 -9.16 4.89 0.46
CA LEU A 61 -7.96 4.15 0.83
C LEU A 61 -6.86 5.13 1.24
N TRP A 62 -6.27 4.93 2.41
CA TRP A 62 -5.04 5.59 2.78
C TRP A 62 -3.86 4.65 2.56
N ILE A 63 -2.90 5.12 1.76
CA ILE A 63 -1.62 4.44 1.60
C ILE A 63 -0.49 5.33 2.05
N GLU A 64 0.64 4.72 2.33
CA GLU A 64 1.90 5.39 2.48
C GLU A 64 2.89 4.88 1.43
N ALA A 65 3.53 5.80 0.70
CA ALA A 65 4.43 5.47 -0.40
C ALA A 65 5.57 6.49 -0.52
N PRO A 66 6.75 6.11 -1.05
CA PRO A 66 7.90 7.01 -1.24
C PRO A 66 7.76 7.94 -2.46
N VAL A 67 6.58 8.00 -3.07
CA VAL A 67 6.32 8.79 -4.29
C VAL A 67 5.38 9.96 -3.98
N ARG A 68 5.78 11.15 -4.43
CA ARG A 68 4.90 12.32 -4.39
C ARG A 68 3.97 12.30 -5.59
N LEU A 69 2.72 11.94 -5.35
CA LEU A 69 1.67 12.04 -6.35
C LEU A 69 1.15 13.48 -6.51
N LYS A 70 0.23 13.69 -7.46
CA LYS A 70 -0.53 14.94 -7.57
C LYS A 70 -2.01 14.62 -7.37
N PRO A 71 -2.80 15.50 -6.72
CA PRO A 71 -4.25 15.40 -6.72
C PRO A 71 -4.80 15.24 -8.14
N GLY A 72 -5.87 14.45 -8.28
CA GLY A 72 -6.50 14.10 -9.55
C GLY A 72 -5.82 12.93 -10.29
N ARG A 73 -4.64 12.48 -9.87
CA ARG A 73 -3.93 11.36 -10.53
C ARG A 73 -4.65 10.03 -10.26
N GLN A 74 -4.85 9.23 -11.30
CA GLN A 74 -5.37 7.87 -11.14
C GLN A 74 -4.26 6.87 -10.84
N VAL A 75 -4.56 5.92 -9.98
CA VAL A 75 -3.66 4.86 -9.53
C VAL A 75 -4.40 3.53 -9.58
N TRP A 76 -3.67 2.46 -9.88
CA TRP A 76 -4.14 1.10 -9.68
C TRP A 76 -3.32 0.46 -8.57
N LEU A 77 -3.98 -0.21 -7.65
CA LEU A 77 -3.34 -0.93 -6.56
C LEU A 77 -3.73 -2.40 -6.63
N SER A 78 -2.75 -3.28 -6.50
CA SER A 78 -2.95 -4.68 -6.17
C SER A 78 -2.59 -4.86 -4.71
N TYR A 79 -3.62 -4.97 -3.89
CA TYR A 79 -3.55 -5.23 -2.46
C TYR A 79 -3.79 -6.71 -2.22
N ILE A 80 -2.97 -7.36 -1.39
CA ILE A 80 -3.13 -8.78 -1.06
C ILE A 80 -3.40 -8.90 0.44
N PRO A 81 -4.66 -8.75 0.89
CA PRO A 81 -5.05 -9.15 2.23
C PRO A 81 -5.15 -10.68 2.29
N GLU A 82 -4.38 -11.30 3.20
CA GLU A 82 -4.48 -12.74 3.49
C GLU A 82 -4.39 -13.62 2.22
N GLU A 83 -5.51 -14.24 1.82
CA GLU A 83 -5.63 -15.17 0.67
C GLU A 83 -6.41 -14.58 -0.51
N GLU A 84 -6.66 -13.26 -0.53
CA GLU A 84 -7.39 -12.58 -1.61
C GLU A 84 -6.49 -11.56 -2.33
N VAL A 85 -6.67 -11.40 -3.64
CA VAL A 85 -6.11 -10.26 -4.38
C VAL A 85 -7.22 -9.26 -4.63
N VAL A 86 -7.04 -8.06 -4.09
CA VAL A 86 -7.91 -6.92 -4.32
C VAL A 86 -7.24 -5.96 -5.30
N VAL A 87 -7.88 -5.72 -6.45
CA VAL A 87 -7.44 -4.73 -7.43
C VAL A 87 -8.30 -3.49 -7.32
N ILE A 88 -7.69 -2.36 -6.98
CA ILE A 88 -8.37 -1.08 -6.75
C ILE A 88 -7.91 -0.08 -7.81
N LYS A 89 -8.85 0.50 -8.54
CA LYS A 89 -8.62 1.75 -9.29
C LYS A 89 -9.08 2.90 -8.42
N ALA A 90 -8.20 3.87 -8.20
CA ALA A 90 -8.48 5.01 -7.34
C ALA A 90 -7.93 6.32 -7.91
N GLN A 91 -8.37 7.44 -7.34
CA GLN A 91 -7.85 8.77 -7.65
C GLN A 91 -7.27 9.42 -6.41
N VAL A 92 -6.13 10.10 -6.56
CA VAL A 92 -5.50 10.86 -5.49
C VAL A 92 -6.33 12.09 -5.17
N ILE A 93 -6.77 12.23 -3.93
CA ILE A 93 -7.55 13.40 -3.48
C ILE A 93 -6.79 14.25 -2.47
N GLU A 94 -5.87 13.65 -1.70
CA GLU A 94 -5.12 14.35 -0.66
C GLU A 94 -3.73 13.72 -0.50
N ILE A 95 -2.74 14.56 -0.19
CA ILE A 95 -1.36 14.14 0.05
C ILE A 95 -0.84 14.88 1.26
N LYS A 96 -0.33 14.14 2.23
CA LYS A 96 0.31 14.66 3.43
C LYS A 96 1.73 14.15 3.52
N ALA A 97 2.59 14.92 4.19
CA ALA A 97 3.91 14.43 4.58
C ALA A 97 3.75 13.28 5.58
N GLY A 98 4.47 12.19 5.35
CA GLY A 98 4.61 11.07 6.27
C GLY A 98 5.95 11.12 7.02
N ASP A 99 6.39 9.98 7.55
CA ASP A 99 7.71 9.86 8.16
C ASP A 99 8.83 9.88 7.09
N LYS A 100 9.89 10.66 7.32
CA LYS A 100 11.04 10.82 6.40
C LYS A 100 10.61 11.18 4.96
N ASN A 101 10.99 10.34 3.99
CA ASN A 101 10.76 10.50 2.55
C ASN A 101 9.43 9.84 2.08
N LEU A 102 8.51 9.60 3.00
CA LEU A 102 7.24 8.94 2.70
C LEU A 102 6.10 9.96 2.67
N PHE A 103 5.11 9.67 1.83
CA PHE A 103 3.91 10.46 1.68
C PHE A 103 2.71 9.62 2.06
N CYS A 104 1.81 10.20 2.83
CA CYS A 104 0.53 9.60 3.12
C CYS A 104 -0.50 10.14 2.13
N ILE A 105 -1.05 9.23 1.35
CA ILE A 105 -1.85 9.55 0.17
C ILE A 105 -3.25 9.03 0.42
N LYS A 106 -4.22 9.94 0.45
CA LYS A 106 -5.63 9.60 0.46
C LYS A 106 -6.09 9.42 -0.98
N LEU A 107 -6.71 8.28 -1.20
CA LEU A 107 -7.26 7.87 -2.48
C LEU A 107 -8.78 7.72 -2.35
N GLU A 108 -9.51 8.23 -3.33
CA GLU A 108 -10.92 7.91 -3.57
C GLU A 108 -11.00 6.67 -4.45
N ILE A 109 -11.74 5.65 -4.00
CA ILE A 109 -11.92 4.40 -4.74
C ILE A 109 -12.91 4.64 -5.86
N LEU A 110 -12.45 4.49 -7.11
CA LEU A 110 -13.30 4.58 -8.30
C LEU A 110 -13.90 3.22 -8.65
N PHE A 111 -13.16 2.15 -8.39
CA PHE A 111 -13.53 0.80 -8.74
C PHE A 111 -12.68 -0.23 -7.97
N LYS A 112 -13.27 -1.37 -7.60
CA LYS A 112 -12.64 -2.45 -6.83
C LYS A 112 -13.04 -3.81 -7.44
N ILE A 113 -12.08 -4.69 -7.64
CA ILE A 113 -12.27 -6.10 -8.00
C ILE A 113 -11.66 -6.95 -6.90
N ASP A 114 -12.43 -7.89 -6.38
CA ASP A 114 -11.96 -8.90 -5.44
C ASP A 114 -11.77 -10.23 -6.19
N LYS A 115 -10.59 -10.83 -6.08
CA LYS A 115 -10.27 -12.12 -6.69
C LYS A 115 -9.71 -13.06 -5.64
N LYS A 116 -10.43 -14.16 -5.36
CA LYS A 116 -9.93 -15.25 -4.52
C LYS A 116 -8.80 -15.98 -5.23
N ILE A 117 -7.73 -16.29 -4.49
CA ILE A 117 -6.59 -17.09 -4.96
C ILE A 117 -6.89 -18.58 -4.76
#